data_AF-A0A420Q7Q2-F1
#
_entry.id   AF-A0A420Q7Q2-F1
#
_cell.length_a   1.000
_cell.length_b   1.000
_cell.length_c   1.000
_cell.angle_alpha   90.00
_cell.angle_beta   90.00
_cell.angle_gamma   90.00
#
_symmetry.space_group_name_H-M   'P 1'
#
loop_
_entity.id
_entity.type
_entity.pdbx_description
1 polymer ?
#
loop_
_entity_poly.entity_id
_entity_poly.type
_entity_poly.pdbx_seq_one_letter_code
_entity_poly.pdbx_strand_id
1 'polypeptide(L)'
;MVLAPLQTHHLSNIPRTPPNCLFEVDDFESDWLFRQPFDFIHARELEGCISNNAQFFTRALQSLAPGGYLEMQAVHSEFKSDDNTKDKAENALLWMKTMVEGSSKFGKPLNVAPEWKKQMEEAGFVDVEQKILKVSTIVVVEMFANG
;
A
#
# COMPACT_ATOMS: atom_id res chain seq x y z
N MET A 1 5.04 2.47 3.91
CA MET A 1 6.12 2.32 4.89
C MET A 1 6.86 1.04 4.55
N VAL A 2 8.15 1.08 4.22
CA VAL A 2 8.93 -0.14 3.96
C VAL A 2 9.24 -0.79 5.31
N LEU A 3 8.38 -1.70 5.78
CA LEU A 3 8.68 -2.61 6.89
C LEU A 3 8.68 -4.06 6.40
N ALA A 4 9.81 -4.73 6.55
CA ALA A 4 9.97 -6.17 6.37
C ALA A 4 10.79 -6.74 7.56
N PRO A 5 10.63 -8.04 7.91
CA PRO A 5 10.46 -8.42 9.32
C PRO A 5 11.69 -9.03 10.03
N LEU A 6 11.58 -9.04 11.37
CA LEU A 6 12.20 -9.90 12.40
C LEU A 6 13.67 -9.68 12.84
N GLN A 7 13.87 -8.90 13.90
CA GLN A 7 14.17 -9.41 15.26
C GLN A 7 14.05 -8.28 16.29
N THR A 8 13.16 -8.45 17.27
CA THR A 8 12.97 -7.55 18.41
C THR A 8 14.04 -7.79 19.47
N HIS A 9 14.77 -6.74 19.84
CA HIS A 9 15.04 -6.27 21.21
C HIS A 9 16.11 -5.17 21.14
N HIS A 10 15.73 -3.93 21.47
CA HIS A 10 16.61 -2.78 21.76
C HIS A 10 18.01 -2.79 21.13
N LEU A 11 18.16 -2.28 19.90
CA LEU A 11 19.48 -1.94 19.36
C LEU A 11 19.43 -0.55 18.71
N SER A 12 19.82 0.47 19.47
CA SER A 12 20.18 1.80 18.97
C SER A 12 21.50 1.81 18.17
N ASN A 13 21.86 0.69 17.52
CA ASN A 13 22.99 0.58 16.59
C ASN A 13 22.95 -0.78 15.89
N ILE A 14 22.18 -0.89 14.80
CA ILE A 14 22.42 -1.95 13.82
C ILE A 14 23.69 -1.53 13.06
N PRO A 15 24.80 -2.30 13.07
CA PRO A 15 26.12 -1.85 12.59
C PRO A 15 26.23 -1.50 11.10
N ARG A 16 25.12 -1.49 10.34
CA ARG A 16 25.07 -1.28 8.89
C ARG A 16 23.96 -0.33 8.44
N THR A 17 23.35 0.41 9.36
CA THR A 17 22.31 1.39 9.02
C THR A 17 22.96 2.70 8.60
N PRO A 18 22.58 3.29 7.43
CA PRO A 18 22.99 4.64 7.09
C PRO A 18 22.61 5.63 8.20
N PRO A 19 23.43 6.66 8.47
CA PRO A 19 23.22 7.58 9.59
C PRO A 19 21.92 8.41 9.47
N ASN A 20 21.33 8.47 8.28
CA ASN A 20 20.07 9.17 7.97
C ASN A 20 18.87 8.21 7.91
N CYS A 21 19.00 6.97 8.35
CA CYS A 21 17.91 5.99 8.36
C CYS A 21 17.58 5.58 9.80
N LEU A 22 16.30 5.61 10.13
CA LEU A 22 15.75 5.00 11.32
C LEU A 22 14.81 3.87 10.87
N PHE A 23 14.95 2.72 11.50
CA PHE A 23 14.07 1.57 11.28
C PHE A 23 13.29 1.30 12.57
N GLU A 24 12.00 1.13 12.42
CA GLU A 24 11.07 0.85 13.50
C GLU A 24 10.32 -0.43 13.18
N VAL A 25 10.01 -1.23 14.19
CA VAL A 25 9.17 -2.42 14.03
C VAL A 25 7.87 -2.13 14.73
N ASP A 26 6.84 -1.85 13.95
CA ASP A 26 5.52 -1.52 14.45
C ASP A 26 4.43 -2.00 13.48
N ASP A 27 3.21 -2.06 13.98
CA ASP A 27 2.01 -2.28 13.17
C ASP A 27 1.49 -0.94 12.65
N PHE A 28 1.53 -0.74 11.33
CA PHE A 28 1.05 0.50 10.71
C PHE A 28 -0.45 0.74 10.83
N GLU A 29 -1.24 -0.27 11.21
CA GLU A 29 -2.65 -0.09 11.49
C GLU A 29 -2.89 0.50 12.89
N SER A 30 -1.89 0.47 13.78
CA SER A 30 -1.92 1.16 15.06
C SER A 30 -1.82 2.68 14.89
N ASP A 31 -2.05 3.41 15.97
CA ASP A 31 -1.95 4.87 15.95
C ASP A 31 -0.52 5.34 15.70
N TRP A 32 -0.36 6.29 14.78
CA TRP A 32 0.94 6.83 14.42
C TRP A 32 1.33 7.93 15.41
N LEU A 33 2.23 7.60 16.34
CA LEU A 33 2.67 8.48 17.43
C LEU A 33 3.93 9.30 17.07
N PHE A 34 4.15 9.55 15.78
CA PHE A 34 5.29 10.32 15.31
C PHE A 34 5.21 11.76 15.80
N ARG A 35 6.32 12.27 16.35
CA ARG A 35 6.37 13.64 16.92
C ARG A 35 6.47 14.74 15.86
N GLN A 36 6.96 14.39 14.67
CA GLN A 36 7.20 15.32 13.59
C GLN A 36 6.43 14.83 12.36
N PRO A 37 5.78 15.73 11.62
CA PRO A 37 5.14 15.38 10.37
C PRO A 37 6.18 14.97 9.31
N PHE A 38 5.76 14.19 8.33
CA PHE A 38 6.59 13.77 7.21
C PHE A 38 6.36 14.65 5.99
N ASP A 39 7.43 14.97 5.26
CA ASP A 39 7.29 15.58 3.94
C ASP A 39 6.84 14.57 2.88
N PHE A 40 7.07 13.27 3.14
CA PHE A 40 6.76 12.21 2.22
C PHE A 40 6.51 10.88 2.94
N ILE A 41 5.43 10.20 2.57
CA ILE A 41 5.10 8.85 3.00
C ILE A 41 5.02 7.97 1.75
N HIS A 42 5.85 6.92 1.70
CA HIS A 42 5.79 5.93 0.62
C HIS A 42 5.33 4.59 1.16
N ALA A 43 4.33 3.97 0.56
CA ALA A 43 3.80 2.65 0.90
C ALA A 43 3.70 1.73 -0.31
N ARG A 44 4.12 0.48 -0.12
CA ARG A 44 4.30 -0.48 -1.22
C ARG A 44 3.80 -1.87 -0.85
N GLU A 45 3.09 -2.51 -1.77
CA GLU A 45 2.48 -3.85 -1.64
C GLU A 45 1.63 -4.00 -0.37
N LEU A 46 0.67 -3.09 -0.16
CA LEU A 46 -0.25 -3.14 0.99
C LEU A 46 -1.67 -3.62 0.65
N GLU A 47 -1.95 -4.03 -0.60
CA GLU A 47 -3.21 -4.74 -0.91
C GLU A 47 -3.32 -6.00 -0.02
N GLY A 48 -4.48 -6.22 0.59
CA GLY A 48 -4.67 -7.33 1.53
C GLY A 48 -3.98 -7.19 2.89
N CYS A 49 -3.30 -6.06 3.14
CA CYS A 49 -2.66 -5.79 4.43
C CYS A 49 -3.42 -4.76 5.27
N ILE A 50 -4.29 -3.94 4.66
CA ILE A 50 -5.07 -2.90 5.31
C ILE A 50 -6.51 -3.38 5.53
N SER A 51 -6.98 -3.31 6.78
CA SER A 51 -8.35 -3.64 7.16
C SER A 51 -9.33 -2.48 6.93
N ASN A 52 -8.84 -1.24 7.07
CA ASN A 52 -9.63 -0.03 6.87
C ASN A 52 -8.83 1.04 6.10
N ASN A 53 -9.01 1.08 4.78
CA ASN A 53 -8.31 2.04 3.92
C ASN A 53 -8.65 3.50 4.24
N ALA A 54 -9.90 3.81 4.59
CA ALA A 54 -10.31 5.18 4.92
C ALA A 54 -9.58 5.70 6.18
N GLN A 55 -9.45 4.86 7.21
CA GLN A 55 -8.67 5.19 8.39
C GLN A 55 -7.19 5.34 8.06
N PHE A 56 -6.62 4.44 7.25
CA PHE A 56 -5.23 4.52 6.82
C PHE A 56 -4.92 5.83 6.09
N PHE A 57 -5.75 6.21 5.09
CA PHE A 57 -5.55 7.45 4.34
C PHE A 57 -5.73 8.69 5.21
N THR A 58 -6.73 8.70 6.09
CA THR A 58 -6.92 9.80 7.06
C THR A 58 -5.70 9.97 7.95
N ARG A 59 -5.15 8.87 8.47
CA ARG A 59 -3.96 8.89 9.34
C ARG A 59 -2.72 9.33 8.58
N ALA A 60 -2.55 8.86 7.34
CA ALA A 60 -1.46 9.28 6.48
C ALA A 60 -1.51 10.79 6.23
N LEU A 61 -2.68 11.34 5.89
CA LEU A 61 -2.87 12.77 5.68
C LEU A 61 -2.53 13.59 6.94
N GLN A 62 -3.02 13.17 8.11
CA GLN A 62 -2.75 13.84 9.38
C GLN A 62 -1.26 13.83 9.79
N SER A 63 -0.50 12.88 9.24
CA SER A 63 0.92 12.72 9.53
C SER A 63 1.83 13.43 8.53
N LEU A 64 1.26 14.06 7.50
CA LEU A 64 2.01 14.86 6.53
C LEU A 64 2.19 16.31 6.99
N ALA A 65 3.31 16.90 6.60
CA ALA A 65 3.48 18.34 6.66
C ALA A 65 2.61 18.98 5.56
N PRO A 66 2.19 20.25 5.70
CA PRO A 66 1.47 20.94 4.63
C PRO A 66 2.28 20.92 3.32
N GLY A 67 1.69 20.41 2.24
CA GLY A 67 2.37 20.23 0.94
C GLY A 67 3.21 18.95 0.84
N GLY A 68 3.10 18.04 1.82
CA GLY A 68 3.73 16.73 1.80
C GLY A 68 2.97 15.74 0.91
N TYR A 69 3.60 14.61 0.60
CA TYR A 69 3.03 13.64 -0.35
C TYR A 69 2.85 12.25 0.23
N LEU A 70 1.75 11.59 -0.16
CA LEU A 70 1.58 10.14 0.00
C LEU A 70 1.73 9.46 -1.37
N GLU A 71 2.64 8.48 -1.44
CA GLU A 71 2.75 7.55 -2.55
C GLU A 71 2.28 6.14 -2.15
N MET A 72 1.35 5.58 -2.92
CA MET A 72 0.93 4.17 -2.82
C MET A 72 1.35 3.43 -4.09
N GLN A 73 2.07 2.32 -3.93
CA GLN A 73 2.45 1.42 -5.02
C GLN A 73 1.97 0.00 -4.71
N ALA A 74 1.26 -0.64 -5.62
CA ALA A 74 0.87 -2.03 -5.44
C ALA A 74 0.77 -2.78 -6.77
N VAL A 75 1.02 -4.09 -6.71
CA VAL A 75 0.56 -5.02 -7.73
C VAL A 75 -0.92 -5.27 -7.52
N HIS A 76 -1.75 -4.93 -8.51
CA HIS A 76 -3.17 -5.20 -8.43
C HIS A 76 -3.46 -6.70 -8.59
N SER A 77 -4.27 -7.25 -7.68
CA SER A 77 -4.65 -8.67 -7.62
C SER A 77 -5.63 -9.10 -8.72
N GLU A 78 -5.24 -8.93 -9.99
CA GLU A 78 -5.97 -9.39 -11.16
C GLU A 78 -5.00 -9.80 -12.29
N PHE A 79 -5.21 -10.96 -12.90
CA PHE A 79 -4.46 -11.37 -14.09
C PHE A 79 -4.96 -10.67 -15.35
N LYS A 80 -4.03 -10.14 -16.15
CA LYS A 80 -4.29 -9.53 -17.45
C LYS A 80 -3.56 -10.30 -18.57
N SER A 81 -4.06 -10.21 -19.80
CA SER A 81 -3.43 -10.75 -21.00
C SER A 81 -3.83 -9.92 -22.22
N ASP A 82 -2.93 -9.75 -23.19
CA ASP A 82 -3.22 -9.03 -24.45
C ASP A 82 -3.88 -9.92 -25.52
N ASP A 83 -3.70 -11.24 -25.42
CA ASP A 83 -4.07 -12.23 -26.43
C ASP A 83 -5.20 -13.17 -25.95
N ASN A 84 -5.91 -12.77 -24.90
CA ASN A 84 -6.98 -13.54 -24.25
C ASN A 84 -6.53 -14.89 -23.67
N THR A 85 -5.22 -15.14 -23.48
CA THR A 85 -4.74 -16.36 -22.82
C THR A 85 -5.20 -16.48 -21.37
N LYS A 86 -5.49 -15.36 -20.69
CA LYS A 86 -6.05 -15.38 -19.32
C LYS A 86 -7.35 -16.18 -19.24
N ASP A 87 -8.17 -16.15 -20.29
CA ASP A 87 -9.49 -16.79 -20.28
C ASP A 87 -9.38 -18.32 -20.29
N LYS A 88 -8.22 -18.84 -20.71
CA LYS A 88 -7.88 -20.27 -20.68
C LYS A 88 -7.17 -20.68 -19.39
N ALA A 89 -6.79 -19.73 -18.54
CA ALA A 89 -6.00 -19.96 -17.33
C ALA A 89 -6.90 -20.28 -16.13
N GLU A 90 -7.77 -21.29 -16.25
CA GLU A 90 -8.82 -21.63 -15.28
C GLU A 90 -8.30 -21.74 -13.84
N ASN A 91 -7.19 -22.46 -13.63
CA ASN A 91 -6.60 -22.65 -12.31
C ASN A 91 -6.03 -21.35 -11.72
N ALA A 92 -5.44 -20.48 -12.55
CA ALA A 92 -4.90 -19.20 -12.08
C ALA A 92 -6.03 -18.24 -11.70
N LEU A 93 -7.10 -18.19 -12.51
CA LEU A 93 -8.29 -17.40 -12.21
C LEU A 93 -9.00 -17.90 -10.95
N LEU A 94 -9.14 -19.22 -10.79
CA LEU A 94 -9.70 -19.83 -9.58
C LEU A 94 -8.86 -19.52 -8.34
N TRP A 95 -7.53 -19.62 -8.45
CA TRP A 95 -6.62 -19.26 -7.37
C TRP A 95 -6.80 -17.79 -6.97
N MET A 96 -6.77 -16.85 -7.92
CA MET A 96 -6.94 -15.42 -7.62
C MET A 96 -8.31 -15.13 -6.99
N LYS A 97 -9.38 -15.70 -7.55
CA LYS A 97 -10.73 -15.58 -6.98
C LYS A 97 -10.77 -16.08 -5.53
N THR A 98 -10.16 -17.22 -5.25
CA THR A 98 -10.14 -17.82 -3.90
C THR A 98 -9.33 -16.96 -2.93
N MET A 99 -8.21 -16.38 -3.38
CA MET A 99 -7.40 -15.44 -2.60
C MET A 99 -8.21 -14.19 -2.24
N VAL A 100 -8.88 -13.57 -3.22
CA VAL A 100 -9.73 -12.39 -2.98
C VAL A 100 -10.85 -12.72 -1.99
N GLU A 101 -11.60 -13.80 -2.20
CA GLU A 101 -12.67 -14.23 -1.29
C GLU A 101 -12.16 -14.51 0.14
N GLY A 102 -11.02 -15.18 0.25
CA GLY A 102 -10.37 -15.47 1.54
C GLY A 102 -9.94 -14.20 2.26
N SER A 103 -9.30 -13.28 1.55
CA SER A 103 -8.81 -12.00 2.09
C SER A 103 -9.95 -11.11 2.58
N SER A 104 -11.06 -11.04 1.84
CA SER A 104 -12.26 -10.32 2.24
C SER A 104 -12.90 -10.90 3.50
N LYS A 105 -12.97 -12.24 3.62
CA LYS A 105 -13.46 -12.91 4.83
C LYS A 105 -12.55 -12.70 6.04
N PHE A 106 -11.23 -12.61 5.81
CA PHE A 106 -10.25 -12.30 6.83
C PHE A 106 -10.34 -10.82 7.30
N GLY A 107 -11.00 -9.95 6.52
CA GLY A 107 -11.18 -8.54 6.82
C GLY A 107 -10.12 -7.62 6.23
N LYS A 108 -9.29 -8.12 5.30
CA LYS A 108 -8.27 -7.34 4.60
C LYS A 108 -8.32 -7.65 3.10
N PRO A 109 -9.17 -6.97 2.31
CA PRO A 109 -9.42 -7.31 0.92
C PRO A 109 -8.19 -7.05 0.01
N LEU A 110 -7.92 -7.99 -0.89
CA LEU A 110 -6.79 -7.96 -1.83
C LEU A 110 -7.04 -7.18 -3.13
N ASN A 111 -8.26 -6.71 -3.42
CA ASN A 111 -8.62 -6.16 -4.74
C ASN A 111 -9.08 -4.70 -4.69
N VAL A 112 -8.47 -3.89 -3.82
CA VAL A 112 -8.93 -2.53 -3.48
C VAL A 112 -8.14 -1.40 -4.13
N ALA A 113 -6.98 -1.65 -4.76
CA ALA A 113 -6.21 -0.58 -5.39
C ALA A 113 -6.98 0.27 -6.40
N PRO A 114 -7.94 -0.25 -7.19
CA PRO A 114 -8.75 0.58 -8.08
C PRO A 114 -9.57 1.65 -7.36
N GLU A 115 -9.89 1.45 -6.07
CA GLU A 115 -10.70 2.38 -5.27
C GLU A 115 -9.86 3.40 -4.50
N TRP A 116 -8.55 3.15 -4.33
CA TRP A 116 -7.69 3.99 -3.49
C TRP A 116 -7.68 5.45 -3.93
N LYS A 117 -7.68 5.74 -5.25
CA LYS A 117 -7.73 7.13 -5.73
C LYS A 117 -8.92 7.88 -5.13
N LYS A 118 -10.11 7.30 -5.25
CA LYS A 118 -11.34 7.87 -4.72
C LYS A 118 -11.27 8.00 -3.19
N GLN A 119 -10.76 6.98 -2.50
CA GLN A 119 -10.65 6.98 -1.04
C GLN A 119 -9.64 8.02 -0.53
N MET A 120 -8.57 8.30 -1.28
CA MET A 120 -7.62 9.38 -0.99
C MET A 120 -8.28 10.76 -1.17
N GLU A 121 -9.02 10.97 -2.26
CA GLU A 121 -9.80 12.20 -2.48
C GLU A 121 -10.82 12.41 -1.35
N GLU A 122 -11.55 11.36 -0.94
CA GLU A 122 -12.51 11.39 0.17
C GLU A 122 -11.85 11.68 1.52
N ALA A 123 -10.61 11.22 1.74
CA ALA A 123 -9.84 11.53 2.94
C ALA A 123 -9.35 12.99 3.00
N GLY A 124 -9.39 13.71 1.87
CA GLY A 124 -9.01 15.13 1.77
C GLY A 124 -7.69 15.39 1.07
N PHE A 125 -7.06 14.38 0.47
CA PHE A 125 -5.90 14.61 -0.39
C PHE A 125 -6.31 15.37 -1.66
N VAL A 126 -5.38 16.19 -2.18
CA VAL A 126 -5.53 16.92 -3.43
C VAL A 126 -4.52 16.42 -4.48
N ASP A 127 -4.74 16.79 -5.74
CA ASP A 127 -3.88 16.44 -6.87
C ASP A 127 -3.60 14.92 -6.99
N VAL A 128 -4.62 14.10 -6.75
CA VAL A 128 -4.49 12.64 -6.75
C VAL A 128 -4.30 12.09 -8.17
N GLU A 129 -3.07 11.69 -8.49
CA GLU A 129 -2.72 11.00 -9.72
C GLU A 129 -2.74 9.48 -9.52
N GLN A 130 -3.28 8.74 -10.50
CA GLN A 130 -3.20 7.28 -10.57
C GLN A 130 -2.56 6.89 -11.89
N LYS A 131 -1.49 6.09 -11.82
CA LYS A 131 -0.80 5.52 -12.98
C LYS A 131 -0.93 4.01 -12.93
N ILE A 132 -1.50 3.47 -14.01
CA ILE A 132 -1.66 2.03 -14.22
C ILE A 132 -0.59 1.60 -15.20
N LEU A 133 0.42 0.91 -14.70
CA LEU A 133 1.55 0.43 -15.48
C LEU A 133 1.34 -1.03 -15.86
N LYS A 134 1.44 -1.31 -17.15
CA LYS A 134 1.45 -2.67 -17.67
C LYS A 134 2.83 -3.28 -17.41
N VAL A 135 2.88 -4.30 -16.57
CA VAL A 135 4.11 -5.05 -16.26
C VAL A 135 3.85 -6.52 -16.56
N SER A 136 4.13 -6.93 -17.80
CA SER A 136 3.80 -8.28 -18.29
C SER A 136 2.34 -8.66 -17.95
N THR A 137 2.09 -9.83 -17.36
CA THR A 137 0.76 -10.34 -16.96
C THR A 137 0.11 -9.59 -15.77
N ILE A 138 0.81 -8.62 -15.18
CA ILE A 138 0.45 -7.93 -13.93
C ILE A 138 0.30 -6.42 -14.18
N VAL A 139 -0.50 -5.76 -13.34
CA VAL A 139 -0.66 -4.30 -13.33
C VAL A 139 -0.06 -3.73 -12.05
N VAL A 140 0.80 -2.73 -12.18
CA VAL A 140 1.26 -1.92 -11.05
C VAL A 140 0.43 -0.64 -11.01
N VAL A 141 -0.15 -0.35 -9.85
CA VAL A 141 -0.87 0.89 -9.59
C VAL A 141 0.02 1.77 -8.73
N GLU A 142 0.39 2.93 -9.27
CA GLU A 142 1.09 3.99 -8.53
C GLU A 142 0.12 5.14 -8.31
N MET A 143 0.06 5.64 -7.09
CA MET A 143 -0.72 6.81 -6.75
C MET A 143 0.15 7.82 -6.03
N PHE A 144 -0.02 9.08 -6.40
CA PHE A 144 0.64 10.21 -5.76
C PHE A 144 -0.43 11.21 -5.38
N ALA A 145 -0.37 11.72 -4.16
CA ALA A 145 -1.33 12.68 -3.68
C ALA A 145 -0.66 13.70 -2.76
N ASN A 146 -1.10 14.95 -2.84
CA ASN A 146 -0.61 16.07 -2.06
C ASN A 146 -1.53 16.30 -0.85
N GLY A 147 -0.93 16.52 0.33
CA GLY A 147 -1.60 16.63 1.63
C GLY A 147 -1.59 18.03 2.24
#